data_AF-A0A7V5IFD2-F1
#
_entry.id   AF-A0A7V5IFD2-F1
#
_cell.length_a   1.000
_cell.length_b   1.000
_cell.length_c   1.000
_cell.angle_alpha   90.00
_cell.angle_beta   90.00
_cell.angle_gamma   90.00
#
_symmetry.space_group_name_H-M   'P 1'
#
loop_
_entity.id
_entity.type
_entity.pdbx_description
1 polymer ?
#
loop_
_entity_poly.entity_id
_entity_poly.type
_entity_poly.pdbx_seq_one_letter_code
_entity_poly.pdbx_strand_id
1 'polypeptide(L)'
;MKEKHILIVAIILLLLISYYSLFEYGSSSKQQEKRPGPPLFALIPAEVNKVEIKNSNGQEFIAKREGRRWVLVKGNQVEQWESKIKDFIVGLLMLVEIDRFKVENSQLKNYGLENPSYQITLTDITDKTYQLQVGNTNPVGTSVYVKFTESPEVIIAGALLNWEISKVIPLLSSS
;
A
#
# COMPACT_ATOMS: atom_id res chain seq x y z
N MET A 1 8.58 -65.76 9.62
CA MET A 1 9.20 -64.78 8.69
C MET A 1 8.33 -63.55 8.44
N LYS A 2 7.00 -63.69 8.25
CA LYS A 2 6.06 -62.59 7.96
C LYS A 2 6.02 -61.46 9.02
N GLU A 3 6.09 -61.79 10.32
CA GLU A 3 6.00 -60.79 11.40
C GLU A 3 7.19 -59.82 11.46
N LYS A 4 8.40 -60.28 11.15
CA LYS A 4 9.60 -59.42 11.12
C LYS A 4 9.55 -58.41 9.97
N HIS A 5 8.97 -58.79 8.84
CA HIS A 5 8.78 -57.87 7.71
C HIS A 5 7.73 -56.80 7.99
N ILE A 6 6.65 -57.14 8.71
CA ILE A 6 5.62 -56.17 9.13
C ILE A 6 6.24 -55.11 10.06
N LEU A 7 7.10 -55.53 10.99
CA LEU A 7 7.80 -54.63 11.91
C LEU A 7 8.76 -53.68 11.18
N ILE A 8 9.49 -54.18 10.18
CA ILE A 8 10.39 -53.36 9.35
C ILE A 8 9.59 -52.33 8.54
N VAL A 9 8.47 -52.74 7.94
CA VAL A 9 7.60 -51.82 7.17
C VAL A 9 6.99 -50.74 8.06
N ALA A 10 6.57 -51.09 9.28
CA ALA A 10 6.03 -50.13 10.24
C ALA A 10 7.06 -49.07 10.66
N ILE A 11 8.33 -49.48 10.86
CA ILE A 11 9.42 -48.55 11.19
C ILE A 11 9.72 -47.62 10.01
N ILE A 12 9.74 -48.13 8.79
CA ILE A 12 9.96 -47.31 7.58
C ILE A 12 8.82 -46.31 7.40
N LEU A 13 7.57 -46.70 7.63
CA LEU A 13 6.41 -45.79 7.58
C LEU A 13 6.51 -44.69 8.65
N LEU A 14 6.90 -45.02 9.88
CA LEU A 14 7.11 -44.02 10.93
C LEU A 14 8.24 -43.04 10.59
N LEU A 15 9.33 -43.52 9.99
CA LEU A 15 10.42 -42.66 9.53
C LEU A 15 10.00 -41.75 8.38
N LEU A 16 9.19 -42.25 7.44
CA LEU A 16 8.64 -41.44 6.35
C LEU A 16 7.65 -40.39 6.85
N ILE A 17 6.76 -40.74 7.78
CA ILE A 17 5.82 -39.80 8.41
C ILE A 17 6.59 -38.74 9.19
N SER A 18 7.61 -39.14 9.95
CA SER A 18 8.48 -38.22 10.69
C SER A 18 9.24 -37.29 9.74
N TYR A 19 9.84 -37.83 8.68
CA TYR A 19 10.54 -37.04 7.66
C TYR A 19 9.60 -36.06 6.96
N TYR A 20 8.41 -36.51 6.55
CA TYR A 20 7.42 -35.68 5.88
C TYR A 20 6.88 -34.59 6.83
N SER A 21 6.63 -34.94 8.10
CA SER A 21 6.24 -33.98 9.13
C SER A 21 7.33 -32.94 9.38
N LEU A 22 8.61 -33.34 9.44
CA LEU A 22 9.73 -32.42 9.60
C LEU A 22 9.94 -31.52 8.37
N PHE A 23 9.66 -32.02 7.16
CA PHE A 23 9.81 -31.25 5.92
C PHE A 23 8.62 -30.30 5.68
N GLU A 24 7.39 -30.71 5.97
CA GLU A 24 6.21 -29.83 5.94
C GLU A 24 6.25 -28.79 7.07
N TYR A 25 6.83 -29.10 8.24
CA TYR A 25 7.06 -28.09 9.29
C TYR A 25 8.23 -27.14 8.95
N GLY A 26 9.20 -27.58 8.15
CA GLY A 26 10.29 -26.75 7.60
C GLY A 26 9.85 -25.82 6.47
N SER A 27 8.75 -26.16 5.78
CA SER A 27 7.99 -25.28 4.90
C SER A 27 6.81 -24.61 5.64
N SER A 28 6.98 -24.38 6.95
CA SER A 28 6.24 -23.31 7.61
C SER A 28 6.63 -22.03 6.90
N SER A 29 5.81 -21.65 5.92
CA SER A 29 5.53 -20.26 5.61
C SER A 29 5.60 -19.53 6.94
N LYS A 30 6.66 -18.75 7.13
CA LYS A 30 6.70 -17.78 8.19
C LYS A 30 5.48 -16.90 7.94
N GLN A 31 4.36 -17.27 8.53
CA GLN A 31 3.49 -16.34 9.20
C GLN A 31 4.41 -15.63 10.19
N GLN A 32 5.21 -14.68 9.67
CA GLN A 32 5.50 -13.48 10.40
C GLN A 32 4.12 -13.03 10.84
N GLU A 33 3.82 -13.23 12.11
CA GLU A 33 2.80 -12.50 12.80
C GLU A 33 3.02 -11.04 12.39
N LYS A 34 2.18 -10.58 11.45
CA LYS A 34 2.24 -9.22 10.92
C LYS A 34 1.85 -8.32 12.08
N ARG A 35 2.82 -7.94 12.90
CA ARG A 35 2.75 -6.66 13.57
C ARG A 35 2.48 -5.66 12.45
N PRO A 36 1.37 -4.90 12.48
CA PRO A 36 1.17 -3.86 11.50
C PRO A 36 2.44 -3.01 11.53
N GLY A 37 3.07 -2.82 10.36
CA GLY A 37 4.24 -1.97 10.27
C GLY A 37 3.88 -0.54 10.67
N PRO A 38 4.86 0.37 10.72
CA PRO A 38 4.58 1.77 11.05
C PRO A 38 3.54 2.35 10.08
N PRO A 39 2.75 3.35 10.52
CA PRO A 39 1.87 4.10 9.61
C PRO A 39 2.66 4.64 8.43
N LEU A 40 2.08 4.57 7.23
CA LEU A 40 2.70 5.11 6.02
C LEU A 40 2.87 6.64 6.11
N PHE A 41 1.94 7.31 6.79
CA PHE A 41 2.02 8.73 7.10
C PHE A 41 2.01 8.92 8.62
N ALA A 42 2.96 9.70 9.13
CA ALA A 42 2.94 10.19 10.51
C ALA A 42 2.04 11.43 10.61
N LEU A 43 0.75 11.28 10.29
CA LEU A 43 -0.24 12.35 10.22
C LEU A 43 -1.63 11.81 10.58
N ILE A 44 -2.44 12.56 11.32
CA ILE A 44 -3.84 12.17 11.58
C ILE A 44 -4.82 12.97 10.70
N PRO A 45 -6.04 12.45 10.41
CA PRO A 45 -6.99 13.12 9.51
C PRO A 45 -7.34 14.56 9.90
N ALA A 46 -7.33 14.86 11.21
CA ALA A 46 -7.64 16.19 11.71
C ALA A 46 -6.56 17.24 11.38
N GLU A 47 -5.32 16.80 11.12
CA GLU A 47 -4.17 17.65 10.82
C GLU A 47 -4.05 17.95 9.33
N VAL A 48 -4.80 17.28 8.45
CA VAL A 48 -4.76 17.54 7.01
C VAL A 48 -5.53 18.82 6.68
N ASN A 49 -4.86 19.76 6.02
CA ASN A 49 -5.42 21.04 5.59
C ASN A 49 -5.60 21.13 4.06
N LYS A 50 -4.81 20.38 3.28
CA LYS A 50 -4.93 20.32 1.82
C LYS A 50 -4.63 18.91 1.32
N VAL A 51 -5.35 18.49 0.29
CA VAL A 51 -5.07 17.28 -0.48
C VAL A 51 -5.06 17.61 -1.97
N GLU A 52 -4.07 17.05 -2.66
CA GLU A 52 -3.91 17.18 -4.11
C GLU A 52 -3.63 15.79 -4.66
N ILE A 53 -4.33 15.40 -5.73
CA ILE A 53 -4.03 14.16 -6.44
C ILE A 53 -3.92 14.47 -7.92
N LYS A 54 -2.84 13.98 -8.52
CA LYS A 54 -2.59 14.03 -9.95
C LYS A 54 -2.37 12.62 -10.48
N ASN A 55 -2.94 12.31 -11.64
CA ASN A 55 -2.67 11.05 -12.33
C ASN A 55 -1.62 11.22 -13.44
N SER A 56 -1.14 10.11 -13.99
CA SER A 56 -0.17 10.08 -15.10
C SER A 56 -0.66 10.79 -16.38
N ASN A 57 -1.97 10.91 -16.58
CA ASN A 57 -2.58 11.62 -17.72
C ASN A 57 -2.64 13.15 -17.51
N GLY A 58 -2.15 13.67 -16.38
CA GLY A 58 -2.16 15.09 -16.07
C GLY A 58 -3.51 15.63 -15.56
N GLN A 59 -4.48 14.76 -15.29
CA GLN A 59 -5.72 15.13 -14.62
C GLN A 59 -5.44 15.26 -13.12
N GLU A 60 -6.08 16.24 -12.49
CA GLU A 60 -5.87 16.51 -11.08
C GLU A 60 -7.12 17.01 -10.36
N PHE A 61 -7.10 16.91 -9.03
CA PHE A 61 -7.99 17.67 -8.16
C PHE A 61 -7.20 18.23 -6.98
N ILE A 62 -7.69 19.36 -6.45
CA ILE A 62 -7.13 20.06 -5.31
C ILE A 62 -8.29 20.39 -4.38
N ALA A 63 -8.19 19.99 -3.12
CA ALA A 63 -9.13 20.38 -2.10
C ALA A 63 -8.41 20.94 -0.87
N LYS A 64 -9.01 21.96 -0.27
CA LYS A 64 -8.53 22.62 0.94
C LYS A 64 -9.60 22.57 2.02
N ARG A 65 -9.16 22.55 3.26
CA ARG A 65 -10.05 22.61 4.41
C ARG A 65 -10.30 24.08 4.78
N GLU A 66 -11.56 24.46 4.85
CA GLU A 66 -11.99 25.79 5.31
C GLU A 66 -12.87 25.61 6.55
N GLY A 67 -12.28 25.87 7.72
CA GLY A 67 -12.91 25.59 9.01
C GLY A 67 -13.22 24.10 9.19
N ARG A 68 -14.51 23.74 9.16
CA ARG A 68 -14.97 22.34 9.33
C ARG A 68 -15.27 21.61 8.03
N ARG A 69 -15.28 22.31 6.89
CA ARG A 69 -15.66 21.74 5.60
C ARG A 69 -14.46 21.65 4.66
N TRP A 70 -14.52 20.72 3.73
CA TRP A 70 -13.63 20.74 2.58
C TRP A 70 -14.22 21.64 1.51
N VAL A 71 -13.35 22.24 0.71
CA VAL A 71 -13.65 23.04 -0.47
C VAL A 71 -12.83 22.47 -1.63
N LEU A 72 -13.51 22.08 -2.70
CA LEU A 72 -12.86 21.65 -3.93
C LEU A 72 -12.41 22.89 -4.70
N VAL A 73 -11.10 23.12 -4.76
CA VAL A 73 -10.46 24.27 -5.44
C VAL A 73 -10.30 23.97 -6.93
N LYS A 74 -9.96 22.72 -7.27
CA LYS A 74 -9.84 22.22 -8.65
C LYS A 74 -10.34 20.79 -8.69
N GLY A 75 -10.99 20.40 -9.78
CA GLY A 75 -11.59 19.07 -9.94
C GLY A 75 -13.04 19.14 -10.41
N ASN A 76 -13.59 17.98 -10.77
CA ASN A 76 -15.01 17.84 -11.08
C ASN A 76 -15.82 17.84 -9.80
N GLN A 77 -16.82 18.72 -9.72
CA GLN A 77 -17.81 18.69 -8.63
C GLN A 77 -18.84 17.60 -8.90
N VAL A 78 -18.57 16.41 -8.37
CA VAL A 78 -19.50 15.27 -8.40
C VAL A 78 -20.35 15.22 -7.13
N GLU A 79 -21.42 14.43 -7.13
CA GLU A 79 -22.25 14.24 -5.94
C GLU A 79 -21.41 13.73 -4.75
N GLN A 80 -21.66 14.29 -3.56
CA GLN A 80 -21.00 13.90 -2.31
C GLN A 80 -19.46 13.98 -2.36
N TRP A 81 -18.89 14.89 -3.17
CA TRP A 81 -17.45 15.08 -3.31
C TRP A 81 -16.73 15.31 -1.96
N GLU A 82 -17.34 16.07 -1.05
CA GLU A 82 -16.76 16.31 0.29
C GLU A 82 -16.62 15.02 1.10
N SER A 83 -17.61 14.12 1.04
CA SER A 83 -17.53 12.81 1.72
C SER A 83 -16.43 11.95 1.11
N LYS A 84 -16.34 11.90 -0.22
CA LYS A 84 -15.30 11.14 -0.95
C LYS A 84 -13.89 11.56 -0.52
N ILE A 85 -13.65 12.86 -0.36
CA ILE A 85 -12.37 13.39 0.11
C ILE A 85 -12.09 12.97 1.56
N LYS A 86 -13.08 13.11 2.45
CA LYS A 86 -12.94 12.71 3.86
C LYS A 86 -12.62 11.21 3.98
N ASP A 87 -13.39 10.38 3.29
CA ASP A 87 -13.23 8.93 3.30
C ASP A 87 -11.86 8.51 2.75
N PHE A 88 -11.43 9.15 1.66
CA PHE A 88 -10.10 8.94 1.09
C PHE A 88 -8.98 9.28 2.08
N ILE A 89 -9.04 10.45 2.74
CA ILE A 89 -8.00 10.87 3.70
C ILE A 89 -7.93 9.90 4.87
N VAL A 90 -9.09 9.50 5.41
CA VAL A 90 -9.15 8.52 6.50
C VAL A 90 -8.56 7.19 6.05
N GLY A 91 -8.96 6.67 4.88
CA GLY A 91 -8.43 5.44 4.30
C GLY A 91 -6.93 5.47 4.06
N LEU A 92 -6.43 6.55 3.46
CA LEU A 92 -5.01 6.76 3.16
C LEU A 92 -4.15 6.76 4.43
N LEU A 93 -4.59 7.45 5.48
CA LEU A 93 -3.83 7.58 6.74
C LEU A 93 -3.91 6.34 7.63
N MET A 94 -4.81 5.40 7.34
CA MET A 94 -4.84 4.08 7.99
C MET A 94 -3.86 3.07 7.37
N LEU A 95 -3.24 3.40 6.23
CA LEU A 95 -2.28 2.51 5.59
C LEU A 95 -1.00 2.37 6.41
N VAL A 96 -0.43 1.17 6.35
CA VAL A 96 0.83 0.82 7.01
C VAL A 96 1.89 0.45 5.99
N GLU A 97 3.13 0.69 6.34
CA GLU A 97 4.29 0.19 5.60
C GLU A 97 4.39 -1.33 5.83
N ILE A 98 4.45 -2.11 4.75
CA ILE A 98 4.66 -3.57 4.81
C ILE A 98 6.16 -3.86 4.82
N ASP A 99 6.90 -3.20 3.94
CA ASP A 99 8.35 -3.33 3.81
C ASP A 99 8.94 -2.06 3.17
N ARG A 100 10.26 -1.87 3.29
CA ARG A 100 10.99 -0.70 2.81
C ARG A 100 12.40 -1.07 2.42
N PHE A 101 12.85 -0.62 1.25
CA PHE A 101 14.19 -0.90 0.75
C PHE A 101 14.71 0.23 -0.14
N LYS A 102 16.04 0.33 -0.22
CA LYS A 102 16.71 1.27 -1.12
C LYS A 102 16.80 0.68 -2.52
N VAL A 103 16.69 1.55 -3.51
CA VAL A 103 16.74 1.18 -4.92
C VAL A 103 17.53 2.23 -5.68
N GLU A 104 18.30 1.81 -6.67
CA GLU A 104 18.97 2.75 -7.56
C GLU A 104 17.95 3.46 -8.45
N ASN A 105 18.20 4.72 -8.80
CA ASN A 105 17.27 5.51 -9.62
C ASN A 105 16.93 4.82 -10.96
N SER A 106 17.89 4.13 -11.57
CA SER A 106 17.71 3.38 -12.82
C SER A 106 16.76 2.18 -12.71
N GLN A 107 16.46 1.74 -11.48
CA GLN A 107 15.57 0.62 -11.19
C GLN A 107 14.13 1.07 -10.89
N LEU A 108 13.87 2.38 -10.69
CA LEU A 108 12.54 2.91 -10.37
C LEU A 108 11.48 2.53 -11.41
N LYS A 109 11.86 2.38 -12.68
CA LYS A 109 10.99 1.88 -13.75
C LYS A 109 10.40 0.50 -13.47
N ASN A 110 11.15 -0.39 -12.79
CA ASN A 110 10.70 -1.75 -12.47
C ASN A 110 9.53 -1.74 -11.47
N TYR A 111 9.39 -0.65 -10.71
CA TYR A 111 8.36 -0.45 -9.71
C TYR A 111 7.27 0.53 -10.18
N GLY A 112 7.33 1.02 -11.43
CA GLY A 112 6.43 2.04 -11.95
C GLY A 112 6.61 3.42 -11.31
N LEU A 113 7.77 3.68 -10.69
CA LEU A 113 8.05 4.94 -9.97
C LEU A 113 8.85 5.94 -10.78
N GLU A 114 9.38 5.55 -11.95
CA GLU A 114 9.91 6.50 -12.94
C GLU A 114 8.80 7.34 -13.56
N ASN A 115 7.64 6.73 -13.84
CA ASN A 115 6.43 7.37 -14.32
C ASN A 115 5.25 6.93 -13.42
N PRO A 116 5.08 7.56 -12.24
CA PRO A 116 4.08 7.12 -11.26
C PRO A 116 2.65 7.26 -11.81
N SER A 117 1.82 6.28 -11.50
CA SER A 117 0.39 6.28 -11.85
C SER A 117 -0.35 7.43 -11.19
N TYR A 118 0.02 7.74 -9.94
CA TYR A 118 -0.52 8.84 -9.17
C TYR A 118 0.56 9.55 -8.34
N GLN A 119 0.35 10.85 -8.14
CA GLN A 119 1.07 11.65 -7.15
C GLN A 119 0.03 12.20 -6.17
N ILE A 120 0.20 11.87 -4.89
CA ILE A 120 -0.67 12.33 -3.80
C ILE A 120 0.12 13.29 -2.94
N THR A 121 -0.41 14.48 -2.74
CA THR A 121 0.20 15.49 -1.88
C THR A 121 -0.77 15.83 -0.75
N LEU A 122 -0.32 15.65 0.48
CA LEU A 122 -1.02 16.15 1.68
C LEU A 122 -0.23 17.33 2.25
N THR A 123 -0.93 18.40 2.63
CA THR A 123 -0.35 19.47 3.44
C THR A 123 -1.07 19.53 4.77
N ASP A 124 -0.30 19.55 5.86
CA ASP A 124 -0.84 19.63 7.20
C ASP A 124 -1.13 21.08 7.65
N ILE A 125 -1.69 21.23 8.84
CA ILE A 125 -2.00 22.54 9.46
C ILE A 125 -0.76 23.39 9.78
N THR A 126 0.45 22.83 9.70
CA THR A 126 1.73 23.54 9.87
C THR A 126 2.37 23.90 8.53
N ASP A 127 1.64 23.73 7.42
CA ASP A 127 2.09 23.91 6.04
C ASP A 127 3.19 22.92 5.59
N LYS A 128 3.47 21.88 6.38
CA LYS A 128 4.38 20.81 5.98
C LYS A 128 3.69 19.90 4.96
N THR A 129 4.43 19.54 3.93
CA THR A 129 3.91 18.80 2.77
C THR A 129 4.51 17.40 2.68
N TYR A 130 3.65 16.42 2.38
CA TYR A 130 3.99 15.00 2.21
C TYR A 130 3.61 14.59 0.78
N GLN A 131 4.60 14.31 -0.06
CA GLN A 131 4.39 13.92 -1.45
C GLN A 131 4.68 12.43 -1.63
N LEU A 132 3.64 11.66 -1.95
CA LEU A 132 3.71 10.23 -2.19
C LEU A 132 3.49 9.93 -3.68
N GLN A 133 4.47 9.28 -4.29
CA GLN A 133 4.40 8.72 -5.63
C GLN A 133 3.88 7.28 -5.55
N VAL A 134 2.90 6.95 -6.37
CA VAL A 134 2.27 5.62 -6.43
C VAL A 134 2.64 4.95 -7.74
N GLY A 135 3.34 3.83 -7.64
CA GLY A 135 3.82 3.05 -8.77
C GLY A 135 2.91 1.88 -9.11
N ASN A 136 3.53 0.77 -9.49
CA ASN A 136 2.84 -0.44 -9.91
C ASN A 136 2.35 -1.26 -8.70
N THR A 137 1.26 -1.98 -8.91
CA THR A 137 0.86 -3.08 -8.03
C THR A 137 1.80 -4.27 -8.26
N ASN A 138 2.11 -5.00 -7.19
CA ASN A 138 2.89 -6.23 -7.32
C ASN A 138 2.13 -7.27 -8.19
N PRO A 139 2.82 -8.26 -8.79
CA PRO A 139 2.18 -9.24 -9.67
C PRO A 139 1.01 -10.02 -9.04
N VAL A 140 1.01 -10.18 -7.72
CA VAL A 140 -0.03 -10.90 -6.97
C VAL A 140 -1.25 -10.02 -6.67
N GLY A 141 -1.16 -8.69 -6.86
CA GLY A 141 -2.29 -7.77 -6.67
C GLY A 141 -2.54 -7.34 -5.22
N THR A 142 -1.69 -7.74 -4.27
CA THR A 142 -1.91 -7.54 -2.83
C THR A 142 -1.20 -6.32 -2.25
N SER A 143 -0.23 -5.77 -2.97
CA SER A 143 0.54 -4.60 -2.54
C SER A 143 0.88 -3.68 -3.70
N VAL A 144 1.25 -2.45 -3.36
CA VAL A 144 1.65 -1.40 -4.30
C VAL A 144 2.97 -0.81 -3.87
N TYR A 145 3.82 -0.50 -4.84
CA TYR A 145 5.06 0.21 -4.60
C TYR A 145 4.78 1.70 -4.51
N VAL A 146 5.24 2.33 -3.44
CA VAL A 146 5.12 3.77 -3.22
C VAL A 146 6.48 4.34 -2.82
N LYS A 147 6.65 5.64 -3.04
CA LYS A 147 7.87 6.36 -2.68
C LYS A 147 7.54 7.80 -2.30
N PHE A 148 8.10 8.28 -1.20
CA PHE A 148 8.06 9.70 -0.88
C PHE A 148 9.05 10.46 -1.76
N THR A 149 8.68 11.63 -2.29
CA THR A 149 9.58 12.43 -3.16
C THR A 149 10.93 12.71 -2.48
N GLU A 150 10.89 13.04 -1.18
CA GLU A 150 12.05 13.37 -0.34
C GLU A 150 12.89 12.16 0.11
N SER A 151 12.45 10.92 -0.16
CA SER A 151 13.16 9.70 0.25
C SER A 151 13.67 8.90 -0.96
N PRO A 152 14.89 8.34 -0.93
CA PRO A 152 15.37 7.42 -1.95
C PRO A 152 14.77 6.00 -1.82
N GLU A 153 14.01 5.73 -0.76
CA GLU A 153 13.50 4.39 -0.45
C GLU A 153 12.16 4.13 -1.13
N VAL A 154 12.01 2.91 -1.63
CA VAL A 154 10.73 2.37 -2.09
C VAL A 154 10.09 1.61 -0.93
N ILE A 155 8.80 1.82 -0.75
CA ILE A 155 7.98 1.24 0.29
C ILE A 155 6.95 0.33 -0.38
N ILE A 156 6.71 -0.83 0.23
CA ILE A 156 5.58 -1.70 -0.11
C ILE A 156 4.42 -1.32 0.81
N ALA A 157 3.32 -0.88 0.24
CA ALA A 157 2.07 -0.61 0.96
C ALA A 157 0.98 -1.58 0.52
N GLY A 158 -0.09 -1.73 1.32
CA GLY A 158 -1.23 -2.58 0.95
C GLY A 158 -1.96 -2.05 -0.29
N ALA A 159 -2.44 -2.95 -1.15
CA ALA A 159 -3.19 -2.58 -2.36
C ALA A 159 -4.52 -1.85 -2.08
N LEU A 160 -4.95 -1.78 -0.80
CA LEU A 160 -6.06 -0.93 -0.36
C LEU A 160 -5.88 0.54 -0.79
N LEU A 161 -4.63 1.02 -0.95
CA LEU A 161 -4.37 2.34 -1.51
C LEU A 161 -5.05 2.56 -2.86
N ASN A 162 -5.04 1.58 -3.75
CA ASN A 162 -5.68 1.69 -5.06
C ASN A 162 -7.20 1.82 -4.93
N TRP A 163 -7.80 1.10 -3.98
CA TRP A 163 -9.22 1.22 -3.66
C TRP A 163 -9.55 2.61 -3.13
N GLU A 164 -8.73 3.16 -2.22
CA GLU A 164 -8.91 4.52 -1.72
C GLU A 164 -8.83 5.55 -2.84
N ILE A 165 -7.82 5.46 -3.71
CA ILE A 165 -7.69 6.34 -4.88
C ILE A 165 -8.92 6.24 -5.79
N SER A 166 -9.46 5.04 -6.01
CA SER A 166 -10.63 4.85 -6.88
C SER A 166 -11.86 5.66 -6.45
N LYS A 167 -12.02 5.94 -5.16
CA LYS A 167 -13.14 6.73 -4.62
C LYS A 167 -13.12 8.18 -5.10
N VAL A 168 -11.92 8.71 -5.37
CA VAL A 168 -11.67 10.11 -5.73
C VAL A 168 -11.31 10.32 -7.20
N ILE A 169 -11.15 9.25 -7.99
CA ILE A 169 -10.99 9.34 -9.45
C ILE A 169 -12.04 10.25 -10.12
N PRO A 170 -13.35 10.18 -9.77
CA PRO A 170 -14.35 11.05 -10.38
C PRO A 170 -14.10 12.55 -10.18
N LEU A 171 -13.31 12.93 -9.17
CA LEU A 171 -12.94 14.33 -8.91
C LEU A 171 -11.85 14.83 -9.84
N LEU A 172 -11.07 13.95 -10.48
CA LEU A 172 -9.99 14.35 -11.38
C LEU A 172 -10.55 15.03 -12.62
N SER A 173 -10.17 16.29 -12.82
CA SER A 173 -10.47 17.05 -14.03
C SER A 173 -9.22 17.23 -14.87
N SER A 174 -9.38 17.31 -16.20
CA SER A 174 -8.31 17.81 -17.06
C SER A 174 -7.94 19.24 -16.64
N SER A 175 -6.65 19.57 -16.73
CA SER A 175 -6.17 20.93 -16.44
C SER A 175 -6.65 21.95 -17.44
#